data_AF-A0A2S6TML7-F1
#
_entry.id   AF-A0A2S6TML7-F1
#
_cell.length_a   1.000
_cell.length_b   1.000
_cell.length_c   1.000
_cell.angle_alpha   90.00
_cell.angle_beta   90.00
_cell.angle_gamma   90.00
#
_symmetry.space_group_name_H-M   'P 1'
#
loop_
_entity.id
_entity.type
_entity.pdbx_description
1 polymer ?
#
loop_
_entity_poly.entity_id
_entity_poly.type
_entity_poly.pdbx_seq_one_letter_code
_entity_poly.pdbx_strand_id
1 'polypeptide(L)'
;MIAWVNAEAQSASEKLTADAETAVSLLRKNAAKAAAQLLDEAQVHKDSKSAALAAEKIIKKAETTSAGITRKATGAVARIANQAEAGAAKFREVAENATQDLAKAGNEAVRKLVQAGKDATAYFTASGKNGDPDDTAYREARAAAAKVFKALTKAVETVNKAAEEAAETLLEIAEEVVASVRKTADEAQASIEKAIEEAGESVLEAAE
;
A
#
# COMPACT_ATOMS: atom_id res chain seq x y z
N MET A 1 5.99 1.89 -6.48
CA MET A 1 5.11 1.03 -5.66
C MET A 1 5.20 1.35 -4.18
N ILE A 2 6.36 1.27 -3.52
CA ILE A 2 6.50 1.67 -2.09
C ILE A 2 5.96 3.09 -1.82
N ALA A 3 6.30 4.06 -2.67
CA ALA A 3 5.80 5.42 -2.54
C ALA A 3 4.27 5.52 -2.65
N TRP A 4 3.65 4.68 -3.49
CA TRP A 4 2.19 4.61 -3.62
C TRP A 4 1.55 4.03 -2.36
N VAL A 5 2.05 2.90 -1.86
CA VAL A 5 1.60 2.29 -0.60
C VAL A 5 1.70 3.29 0.56
N ASN A 6 2.84 3.98 0.69
CA ASN A 6 3.03 4.96 1.75
C ASN A 6 2.08 6.16 1.61
N ALA A 7 1.85 6.64 0.40
CA ALA A 7 0.92 7.75 0.14
C ALA A 7 -0.52 7.36 0.49
N GLU A 8 -0.96 6.15 0.14
CA GLU A 8 -2.29 5.64 0.49
C GLU A 8 -2.44 5.49 2.02
N ALA A 9 -1.45 4.89 2.68
CA ALA A 9 -1.44 4.73 4.14
C ALA A 9 -1.47 6.07 4.88
N GLN A 10 -0.71 7.05 4.39
CA GLN A 10 -0.70 8.40 4.93
C GLN A 10 -2.06 9.07 4.73
N SER A 11 -2.60 9.06 3.50
CA SER A 11 -3.90 9.66 3.20
C SER A 11 -5.02 9.05 4.03
N ALA A 12 -5.05 7.73 4.20
CA ALA A 12 -6.04 7.03 4.99
C ALA A 12 -5.92 7.40 6.48
N SER A 13 -4.70 7.48 7.00
CA SER A 13 -4.44 7.83 8.40
C SER A 13 -4.80 9.29 8.72
N GLU A 14 -4.49 10.21 7.81
CA GLU A 14 -4.83 11.64 7.93
C GLU A 14 -6.34 11.82 7.91
N LYS A 15 -7.03 11.19 6.95
CA LYS A 15 -8.49 11.25 6.86
C LYS A 15 -9.15 10.70 8.12
N LEU A 16 -8.74 9.51 8.57
CA LEU A 16 -9.32 8.88 9.76
C LEU A 16 -9.11 9.71 11.03
N THR A 17 -7.93 10.32 11.18
CA THR A 17 -7.63 11.25 12.28
C THR A 17 -8.56 12.47 12.23
N ALA A 18 -8.69 13.10 11.07
CA ALA A 18 -9.52 14.28 10.88
C ALA A 18 -11.01 14.00 11.13
N ASP A 19 -11.51 12.85 10.66
CA ASP A 19 -12.90 12.42 10.86
C ASP A 19 -13.16 12.15 12.36
N ALA A 20 -12.23 11.49 13.05
CA ALA A 20 -12.32 11.25 14.48
C ALA A 20 -12.30 12.55 15.30
N GLU A 21 -11.43 13.50 14.98
CA GLU A 21 -11.38 14.82 15.63
C GLU A 21 -12.68 15.60 15.42
N THR A 22 -13.21 15.58 14.20
CA THR A 22 -14.49 16.22 13.86
C THR A 22 -15.63 15.59 14.65
N ALA A 23 -15.71 14.26 14.69
CA ALA A 23 -16.70 13.53 15.45
C ALA A 23 -16.65 13.86 16.95
N VAL A 24 -15.46 13.84 17.56
CA VAL A 24 -15.26 14.19 18.97
C VAL A 24 -15.69 15.63 19.26
N SER A 25 -15.32 16.57 18.38
CA SER A 25 -15.69 17.99 18.51
C SER A 25 -17.20 18.19 18.47
N LEU A 26 -17.88 17.58 17.49
CA LEU A 26 -19.33 17.66 17.34
C LEU A 26 -20.06 17.03 18.53
N LEU A 27 -19.64 15.84 18.96
CA LEU A 27 -20.22 15.14 20.11
C LEU A 27 -20.14 15.99 21.37
N ARG A 28 -18.96 16.55 21.68
CA ARG A 28 -18.76 17.40 22.87
C ARG A 28 -19.59 18.67 22.80
N LYS A 29 -19.64 19.33 21.64
CA LYS A 29 -20.43 20.54 21.43
C LYS A 29 -21.94 20.28 21.63
N ASN A 30 -22.45 19.17 21.08
CA ASN A 30 -23.85 18.82 21.19
C ASN A 30 -24.22 18.43 22.62
N ALA A 31 -23.38 17.66 23.30
CA ALA A 31 -23.57 17.31 24.71
C ALA A 31 -23.58 18.54 25.61
N ALA A 32 -22.64 19.49 25.41
CA ALA A 32 -22.61 20.74 26.15
C ALA A 32 -23.87 21.58 25.92
N LYS A 33 -24.36 21.65 24.67
CA LYS A 33 -25.59 22.35 24.33
C LYS A 33 -26.81 21.71 25.00
N ALA A 34 -26.95 20.39 24.92
CA ALA A 34 -28.07 19.67 25.55
C ALA A 34 -28.07 19.83 27.08
N ALA A 35 -26.90 19.69 27.71
CA ALA A 35 -26.73 19.91 29.13
C ALA A 35 -27.11 21.34 29.56
N ALA A 36 -26.71 22.36 28.78
CA ALA A 36 -27.07 23.75 29.05
C ALA A 36 -28.59 23.99 28.94
N GLN A 37 -29.24 23.42 27.90
CA GLN A 37 -30.69 23.54 27.71
C GLN A 37 -31.47 22.95 28.89
N LEU A 38 -31.08 21.76 29.37
CA LEU A 38 -31.70 21.14 30.56
C LEU A 38 -31.58 22.03 31.80
N LEU A 39 -30.43 22.66 32.00
CA LEU A 39 -30.19 23.53 33.15
C LEU A 39 -31.00 24.83 33.08
N ASP A 40 -31.13 25.43 31.89
CA ASP A 40 -31.93 26.63 31.68
C ASP A 40 -33.43 26.35 31.92
N GLU A 41 -33.96 25.24 31.42
CA GLU A 41 -35.36 24.82 31.64
C GLU A 41 -35.65 24.56 33.13
N ALA A 42 -34.72 23.93 33.84
CA ALA A 42 -34.87 23.64 35.26
C ALA A 42 -34.88 24.90 36.14
N GLN A 43 -34.21 25.98 35.73
CA GLN A 43 -34.32 27.27 36.41
C GLN A 43 -35.74 27.85 36.32
N VAL A 44 -36.44 27.61 35.21
CA VAL A 44 -37.83 28.03 35.02
C VAL A 44 -38.80 27.20 35.87
N HIS A 45 -38.58 25.88 35.98
CA HIS A 45 -39.48 24.95 36.66
C HIS A 45 -39.13 24.61 38.12
N LYS A 46 -38.03 25.16 38.67
CA LYS A 46 -37.52 24.93 40.04
C LYS A 46 -37.10 23.48 40.36
N ASP A 47 -36.81 22.66 39.36
CA ASP A 47 -36.34 21.28 39.55
C ASP A 47 -34.84 21.14 39.21
N SER A 48 -34.01 21.95 39.87
CA SER A 48 -32.59 22.14 39.50
C SER A 48 -31.68 20.94 39.78
N LYS A 49 -32.06 20.05 40.70
CA LYS A 49 -31.22 18.91 41.11
C LYS A 49 -31.30 17.75 40.12
N SER A 50 -32.50 17.42 39.63
CA SER A 50 -32.71 16.36 38.64
C SER A 50 -32.04 16.73 37.31
N ALA A 51 -32.24 17.96 36.85
CA ALA A 51 -31.62 18.48 35.62
C ALA A 51 -30.09 18.54 35.70
N ALA A 52 -29.51 18.93 36.85
CA ALA A 52 -28.06 18.90 37.03
C ALA A 52 -27.49 17.48 36.91
N LEU A 53 -28.18 16.46 37.44
CA LEU A 53 -27.77 15.06 37.31
C LEU A 53 -27.90 14.55 35.87
N ALA A 54 -28.95 14.94 35.15
CA ALA A 54 -29.14 14.60 33.74
C ALA A 54 -28.05 15.23 32.85
N ALA A 55 -27.78 16.53 33.04
CA ALA A 55 -26.71 17.25 32.37
C ALA A 55 -25.34 16.60 32.63
N GLU A 56 -25.03 16.23 33.88
CA GLU A 56 -23.79 15.55 34.23
C GLU A 56 -23.64 14.19 33.52
N LYS A 57 -24.73 13.40 33.44
CA LYS A 57 -24.74 12.12 32.72
C LYS A 57 -24.44 12.30 31.23
N ILE A 58 -25.06 13.30 30.59
CA ILE A 58 -24.83 13.63 29.17
C ILE A 58 -23.36 13.96 28.92
N ILE A 59 -22.77 14.83 29.74
CA ILE A 59 -21.36 15.21 29.60
C ILE A 59 -20.42 14.01 29.80
N LYS A 60 -20.62 13.23 30.87
CA LYS A 60 -19.79 12.04 31.14
C LYS A 60 -19.85 10.99 30.03
N LYS A 61 -21.04 10.79 29.46
CA LYS A 61 -21.22 9.87 28.33
C LYS A 61 -20.47 10.38 27.11
N ALA A 62 -20.61 11.66 26.77
CA ALA A 62 -19.89 12.28 25.65
C ALA A 62 -18.37 12.21 25.81
N GLU A 63 -17.84 12.40 27.03
CA GLU A 63 -16.41 12.24 27.32
C GLU A 63 -15.94 10.80 27.10
N THR A 64 -16.69 9.83 27.62
CA THR A 64 -16.36 8.40 27.49
C THR A 64 -16.39 7.95 26.03
N THR A 65 -17.43 8.33 25.28
CA THR A 65 -17.54 8.04 23.85
C THR A 65 -16.42 8.74 23.07
N SER A 66 -16.11 10.01 23.38
CA SER A 66 -15.00 10.73 22.73
C SER A 66 -13.68 9.98 22.87
N ALA A 67 -13.37 9.52 24.09
CA ALA A 67 -12.17 8.72 24.36
C ALA A 67 -12.18 7.39 23.59
N GLY A 68 -13.35 6.77 23.46
CA GLY A 68 -13.55 5.56 22.65
C GLY A 68 -13.26 5.79 21.17
N ILE A 69 -13.79 6.87 20.59
CA ILE A 69 -13.55 7.28 19.19
C ILE A 69 -12.05 7.51 18.97
N THR A 70 -11.41 8.32 19.81
CA THR A 70 -9.97 8.59 19.69
C THR A 70 -9.15 7.31 19.77
N ARG A 71 -9.45 6.41 20.72
CA ARG A 71 -8.72 5.14 20.85
C ARG A 71 -8.90 4.24 19.61
N LYS A 72 -10.11 4.17 19.05
CA LYS A 72 -10.38 3.40 17.82
C LYS A 72 -9.59 3.96 16.64
N ALA A 73 -9.62 5.28 16.44
CA ALA A 73 -8.88 5.95 15.38
C ALA A 73 -7.36 5.71 15.52
N THR A 74 -6.78 5.95 16.70
CA THR A 74 -5.35 5.70 16.95
C THR A 74 -4.97 4.23 16.72
N GLY A 75 -5.79 3.29 17.17
CA GLY A 75 -5.54 1.86 16.96
C GLY A 75 -5.55 1.47 15.48
N ALA A 76 -6.46 2.04 14.68
CA ALA A 76 -6.53 1.81 13.25
C ALA A 76 -5.36 2.46 12.49
N VAL A 77 -4.98 3.70 12.82
CA VAL A 77 -3.80 4.37 12.27
C VAL A 77 -2.53 3.53 12.51
N ALA A 78 -2.36 2.99 13.72
CA ALA A 78 -1.22 2.11 14.02
C ALA A 78 -1.23 0.83 13.16
N ARG A 79 -2.40 0.24 12.92
CA ARG A 79 -2.53 -0.94 12.04
C ARG A 79 -2.19 -0.63 10.59
N ILE A 80 -2.68 0.50 10.08
CA ILE A 80 -2.37 0.99 8.72
C ILE A 80 -0.86 1.20 8.56
N ALA A 81 -0.20 1.83 9.53
CA ALA A 81 1.25 2.02 9.53
C ALA A 81 2.01 0.68 9.50
N ASN A 82 1.62 -0.27 10.35
CA ASN A 82 2.24 -1.60 10.37
C ASN A 82 2.04 -2.38 9.06
N GLN A 83 0.87 -2.26 8.42
CA GLN A 83 0.60 -2.87 7.11
C GLN A 83 1.49 -2.28 6.02
N ALA A 84 1.63 -0.95 5.98
CA ALA A 84 2.51 -0.27 5.03
C ALA A 84 3.98 -0.66 5.23
N GLU A 85 4.45 -0.75 6.48
CA GLU A 85 5.81 -1.17 6.79
C GLU A 85 6.08 -2.63 6.40
N ALA A 86 5.17 -3.54 6.74
CA ALA A 86 5.27 -4.94 6.35
C ALA A 86 5.26 -5.11 4.82
N GLY A 87 4.41 -4.34 4.13
CA GLY A 87 4.41 -4.26 2.67
C GLY A 87 5.76 -3.81 2.13
N ALA A 88 6.29 -2.70 2.63
CA ALA A 88 7.59 -2.16 2.23
C ALA A 88 8.75 -3.14 2.48
N ALA A 89 8.70 -3.94 3.55
CA ALA A 89 9.66 -5.00 3.79
C ALA A 89 9.60 -6.09 2.71
N LYS A 90 8.39 -6.60 2.40
CA LYS A 90 8.19 -7.57 1.30
C LYS A 90 8.67 -7.03 -0.05
N PHE A 91 8.40 -5.75 -0.34
CA PHE A 91 8.90 -5.08 -1.53
C PHE A 91 10.42 -5.15 -1.66
N ARG A 92 11.13 -4.85 -0.58
CA ARG A 92 12.60 -4.85 -0.58
C ARG A 92 13.14 -6.25 -0.82
N GLU A 93 12.56 -7.24 -0.14
CA GLU A 93 12.95 -8.65 -0.31
C GLU A 93 12.76 -9.12 -1.75
N VAL A 94 11.59 -8.90 -2.35
CA VAL A 94 11.31 -9.30 -3.74
C VAL A 94 12.20 -8.53 -4.71
N ALA A 95 12.42 -7.24 -4.51
CA ALA A 95 13.30 -6.44 -5.36
C ALA A 95 14.77 -6.91 -5.28
N GLU A 96 15.24 -7.30 -4.10
CA GLU A 96 16.58 -7.84 -3.91
C GLU A 96 16.73 -9.19 -4.63
N ASN A 97 15.77 -10.09 -4.45
CA ASN A 97 15.76 -11.39 -5.14
C ASN A 97 15.72 -11.21 -6.67
N ALA A 98 14.85 -10.34 -7.17
CA ALA A 98 14.76 -10.02 -8.60
C ALA A 98 16.08 -9.44 -9.14
N THR A 99 16.75 -8.58 -8.37
CA THR A 99 18.06 -8.03 -8.76
C THR A 99 19.12 -9.13 -8.86
N GLN A 100 19.13 -10.07 -7.92
CA GLN A 100 20.04 -11.21 -7.96
C GLN A 100 19.77 -12.13 -9.15
N ASP A 101 18.50 -12.41 -9.45
CA ASP A 101 18.12 -13.29 -10.54
C ASP A 101 18.38 -12.65 -11.91
N LEU A 102 18.13 -11.34 -12.05
CA LEU A 102 18.55 -10.57 -13.24
C LEU A 102 20.07 -10.61 -13.43
N ALA A 103 20.85 -10.48 -12.34
CA ALA A 103 22.31 -10.57 -12.42
C ALA A 103 22.78 -11.98 -12.86
N LYS A 104 22.15 -13.04 -12.36
CA LYS A 104 22.43 -14.42 -12.80
C LYS A 104 22.08 -14.62 -14.28
N ALA A 105 20.89 -14.20 -14.70
CA ALA A 105 20.43 -14.30 -16.08
C ALA A 105 21.34 -13.51 -17.04
N GLY A 106 21.73 -12.28 -16.65
CA GLY A 106 22.67 -11.45 -17.40
C GLY A 106 24.05 -12.10 -17.53
N ASN A 107 24.59 -12.65 -16.44
CA ASN A 107 25.89 -13.35 -16.46
C ASN A 107 25.85 -14.60 -17.35
N GLU A 108 24.76 -15.36 -17.32
CA GLU A 108 24.58 -16.54 -18.18
C GLU A 108 24.46 -16.14 -19.66
N ALA A 109 23.68 -15.09 -19.94
CA ALA A 109 23.56 -14.50 -21.27
C ALA A 109 24.92 -14.06 -21.84
N VAL A 110 25.71 -13.33 -21.06
CA VAL A 110 27.07 -12.90 -21.45
C VAL A 110 27.96 -14.11 -21.72
N ARG A 111 27.93 -15.15 -20.88
CA ARG A 111 28.70 -16.38 -21.12
C ARG A 111 28.33 -17.05 -22.43
N LYS A 112 27.02 -17.21 -22.70
CA LYS A 112 26.53 -17.82 -23.96
C LYS A 112 26.92 -16.98 -25.17
N LEU A 113 26.84 -15.66 -25.08
CA LEU A 113 27.24 -14.75 -26.14
C LEU A 113 28.75 -14.82 -26.41
N VAL A 114 29.58 -14.79 -25.36
CA VAL A 114 31.03 -14.94 -25.47
C VAL A 114 31.39 -16.27 -26.12
N GLN A 115 30.73 -17.37 -25.73
CA GLN A 115 30.98 -18.67 -26.36
C GLN A 115 30.57 -18.67 -27.84
N ALA A 116 29.39 -18.17 -28.17
CA ALA A 116 28.95 -18.05 -29.56
C ALA A 116 29.91 -17.17 -30.39
N GLY A 117 30.45 -16.09 -29.80
CA GLY A 117 31.44 -15.23 -30.42
C GLY A 117 32.79 -15.91 -30.64
N LYS A 118 33.25 -16.73 -29.68
CA LYS A 118 34.46 -17.56 -29.84
C LYS A 118 34.27 -18.59 -30.95
N ASP A 119 33.14 -19.29 -30.96
CA ASP A 119 32.80 -20.26 -31.99
C ASP A 119 32.79 -19.58 -33.36
N ALA A 120 32.15 -18.41 -33.48
CA ALA A 120 32.13 -17.64 -34.72
C ALA A 120 33.52 -17.20 -35.17
N THR A 121 34.35 -16.71 -34.25
CA THR A 121 35.74 -16.30 -34.55
C THR A 121 36.56 -17.45 -35.11
N ALA A 122 36.38 -18.67 -34.60
CA ALA A 122 37.06 -19.87 -35.11
C ALA A 122 36.67 -20.20 -36.56
N TYR A 123 35.41 -19.96 -36.96
CA TYR A 123 34.97 -20.12 -38.35
C TYR A 123 35.49 -18.99 -39.26
N PHE A 124 35.59 -17.75 -38.74
CA PHE A 124 36.14 -16.62 -39.49
C PHE A 124 37.66 -16.70 -39.71
N THR A 125 38.41 -17.33 -38.82
CA THR A 125 39.86 -17.55 -39.02
C THR A 125 40.18 -18.75 -39.90
N ALA A 126 39.25 -19.72 -40.02
CA ALA A 126 39.36 -20.86 -40.93
C ALA A 126 38.93 -20.53 -42.38
N SER A 127 38.20 -19.44 -42.59
CA SER A 127 37.71 -19.03 -43.91
C SER A 127 38.79 -18.29 -44.72
N GLY A 128 39.04 -18.78 -45.93
CA GLY A 128 40.07 -18.27 -46.84
C GLY A 128 39.80 -16.82 -47.28
N LYS A 129 40.88 -16.06 -47.50
CA LYS A 129 40.92 -14.61 -47.76
C LYS A 129 40.19 -14.08 -49.01
N ASN A 130 39.49 -14.92 -49.77
CA ASN A 130 38.87 -14.50 -51.02
C ASN A 130 37.36 -14.41 -50.81
N GLY A 131 36.82 -13.20 -50.77
CA GLY A 131 35.43 -12.89 -50.46
C GLY A 131 34.41 -13.31 -51.53
N ASP A 132 34.52 -14.54 -52.03
CA ASP A 132 33.52 -15.15 -52.91
C ASP A 132 32.33 -15.63 -52.06
N PRO A 133 31.12 -15.06 -52.24
CA PRO A 133 29.95 -15.42 -51.45
C PRO A 133 29.47 -16.88 -51.65
N ASP A 134 29.94 -17.57 -52.69
CA ASP A 134 29.70 -19.00 -52.91
C ASP A 134 30.74 -19.91 -52.24
N ASP A 135 31.78 -19.33 -51.63
CA ASP A 135 32.74 -20.07 -50.81
C ASP A 135 32.04 -20.66 -49.59
N THR A 136 32.18 -21.97 -49.39
CA THR A 136 31.73 -22.71 -48.22
C THR A 136 32.11 -21.99 -46.92
N ALA A 137 33.29 -21.38 -46.90
CA ALA A 137 33.82 -20.67 -45.75
C ALA A 137 33.04 -19.35 -45.45
N TYR A 138 32.57 -18.65 -46.48
CA TYR A 138 31.69 -17.48 -46.33
C TYR A 138 30.30 -17.87 -45.79
N ARG A 139 29.75 -19.00 -46.26
CA ARG A 139 28.46 -19.53 -45.75
C ARG A 139 28.55 -19.95 -44.28
N GLU A 140 29.65 -20.57 -43.88
CA GLU A 140 29.91 -20.97 -42.48
C GLU A 140 30.06 -19.75 -41.56
N ALA A 141 30.82 -18.75 -41.98
CA ALA A 141 30.92 -17.45 -41.31
C ALA A 141 29.55 -16.78 -41.10
N ARG A 142 28.71 -16.73 -42.14
CA ARG A 142 27.36 -16.17 -42.06
C ARG A 142 26.45 -16.97 -41.11
N ALA A 143 26.56 -18.30 -41.13
CA ALA A 143 25.83 -19.16 -40.21
C ALA A 143 26.27 -18.96 -38.75
N ALA A 144 27.56 -18.72 -38.51
CA ALA A 144 28.08 -18.44 -37.19
C ALA A 144 27.65 -17.07 -36.65
N ALA A 145 27.67 -16.03 -37.49
CA ALA A 145 27.10 -14.72 -37.15
C ALA A 145 25.60 -14.83 -36.80
N ALA A 146 24.83 -15.61 -37.56
CA ALA A 146 23.42 -15.85 -37.27
C ALA A 146 23.19 -16.56 -35.91
N LYS A 147 24.09 -17.49 -35.52
CA LYS A 147 24.06 -18.12 -34.19
C LYS A 147 24.31 -17.11 -33.07
N VAL A 148 25.25 -16.17 -33.26
CA VAL A 148 25.51 -15.08 -32.30
C VAL A 148 24.28 -14.18 -32.16
N PHE A 149 23.68 -13.75 -33.28
CA PHE A 149 22.45 -12.94 -33.24
C PHE A 149 21.31 -13.66 -32.52
N LYS A 150 21.09 -14.93 -32.82
CA LYS A 150 20.06 -15.74 -32.14
C LYS A 150 20.33 -15.88 -30.64
N ALA A 151 21.58 -16.05 -30.24
CA ALA A 151 21.97 -16.11 -28.83
C ALA A 151 21.72 -14.76 -28.12
N LEU A 152 22.03 -13.65 -28.79
CA LEU A 152 21.77 -12.30 -28.28
C LEU A 152 20.26 -12.04 -28.11
N THR A 153 19.43 -12.40 -29.10
CA THR A 153 17.97 -12.25 -29.01
C THR A 153 17.42 -13.03 -27.81
N LYS A 154 17.80 -14.30 -27.65
CA LYS A 154 17.36 -15.11 -26.51
C LYS A 154 17.82 -14.58 -25.16
N ALA A 155 19.02 -14.00 -25.10
CA ALA A 155 19.53 -13.36 -23.90
C ALA A 155 18.67 -12.16 -23.49
N VAL A 156 18.34 -11.30 -24.46
CA VAL A 156 17.46 -10.14 -24.23
C VAL A 156 16.07 -10.59 -23.78
N GLU A 157 15.49 -11.58 -24.46
CA GLU A 157 14.17 -12.14 -24.08
C GLU A 157 14.17 -12.69 -22.65
N THR A 158 15.24 -13.39 -22.24
CA THR A 158 15.36 -14.00 -20.91
C THR A 158 15.42 -12.92 -19.82
N VAL A 159 16.24 -11.89 -20.03
CA VAL A 159 16.38 -10.77 -19.08
C VAL A 159 15.07 -9.97 -19.00
N ASN A 160 14.44 -9.69 -20.15
CA ASN A 160 13.18 -8.97 -20.18
C ASN A 160 12.07 -9.73 -19.46
N LYS A 161 11.95 -11.04 -19.68
CA LYS A 161 10.96 -11.86 -19.01
C LYS A 161 11.14 -11.86 -17.49
N ALA A 162 12.38 -12.02 -17.01
CA ALA A 162 12.66 -11.97 -15.57
C ALA A 162 12.34 -10.59 -14.97
N ALA A 163 12.57 -9.50 -15.70
CA ALA A 163 12.22 -8.16 -15.26
C ALA A 163 10.69 -7.94 -15.22
N GLU A 164 9.95 -8.49 -16.20
CA GLU A 164 8.49 -8.42 -16.26
C GLU A 164 7.84 -9.18 -15.11
N GLU A 165 8.24 -10.43 -14.87
CA GLU A 165 7.73 -11.25 -13.76
C GLU A 165 7.99 -10.59 -12.39
N ALA A 166 9.16 -9.98 -12.22
CA ALA A 166 9.48 -9.22 -11.01
C ALA A 166 8.59 -7.98 -10.86
N ALA A 167 8.36 -7.23 -11.94
CA ALA A 167 7.51 -6.04 -11.91
C ALA A 167 6.05 -6.40 -11.61
N GLU A 168 5.52 -7.49 -12.17
CA GLU A 168 4.18 -8.00 -11.90
C GLU A 168 4.02 -8.41 -10.44
N THR A 169 4.96 -9.20 -9.91
CA THR A 169 4.95 -9.61 -8.49
C THR A 169 4.98 -8.40 -7.55
N LEU A 170 5.79 -7.39 -7.85
CA LEU A 170 5.84 -6.16 -7.05
C LEU A 170 4.52 -5.39 -7.16
N LEU A 171 3.86 -5.38 -8.32
CA LEU A 171 2.57 -4.72 -8.49
C LEU A 171 1.48 -5.39 -7.65
N GLU A 172 1.39 -6.72 -7.68
CA GLU A 172 0.43 -7.49 -6.89
C GLU A 172 0.57 -7.20 -5.40
N ILE A 173 1.81 -7.19 -4.88
CA ILE A 173 2.08 -6.83 -3.47
C ILE A 173 1.59 -5.41 -3.16
N ALA A 174 1.73 -4.47 -4.11
CA ALA A 174 1.29 -3.09 -3.92
C ALA A 174 -0.23 -3.03 -3.75
N GLU A 175 -0.94 -3.70 -4.66
CA GLU A 175 -2.39 -3.75 -4.69
C GLU A 175 -2.97 -4.42 -3.44
N GLU A 176 -2.39 -5.55 -3.01
CA GLU A 176 -2.78 -6.23 -1.78
C GLU A 176 -2.66 -5.33 -0.54
N VAL A 177 -1.54 -4.64 -0.41
CA VAL A 177 -1.30 -3.76 0.74
C VAL A 177 -2.26 -2.57 0.72
N VAL A 178 -2.46 -1.95 -0.44
CA VAL A 178 -3.41 -0.83 -0.61
C VAL A 178 -4.83 -1.27 -0.28
N ALA A 179 -5.26 -2.44 -0.75
CA ALA A 179 -6.58 -2.98 -0.44
C ALA A 179 -6.74 -3.23 1.07
N SER A 180 -5.71 -3.76 1.74
CA SER A 180 -5.71 -4.00 3.18
C SER A 180 -5.80 -2.72 4.01
N VAL A 181 -5.07 -1.68 3.60
CA VAL A 181 -5.10 -0.34 4.21
C VAL A 181 -6.51 0.26 4.10
N ARG A 182 -7.10 0.25 2.90
CA ARG A 182 -8.46 0.76 2.67
C ARG A 182 -9.49 0.07 3.54
N LYS A 183 -9.47 -1.28 3.54
CA LYS A 183 -10.36 -2.08 4.38
C LYS A 183 -10.26 -1.70 5.86
N THR A 184 -9.04 -1.54 6.37
CA THR A 184 -8.82 -1.17 7.78
C THR A 184 -9.36 0.23 8.09
N ALA A 185 -9.18 1.17 7.17
CA ALA A 185 -9.73 2.52 7.30
C ALA A 185 -11.27 2.51 7.29
N ASP A 186 -11.88 1.77 6.36
CA ASP A 186 -13.35 1.66 6.24
C ASP A 186 -13.98 1.02 7.50
N GLU A 187 -13.38 -0.06 8.02
CA GLU A 187 -13.81 -0.71 9.26
C GLU A 187 -13.72 0.25 10.47
N ALA A 188 -12.66 1.06 10.52
CA ALA A 188 -12.49 2.04 11.58
C ALA A 188 -13.53 3.17 11.48
N GLN A 189 -13.79 3.68 10.27
CA GLN A 189 -14.79 4.70 10.01
C GLN A 189 -16.18 4.21 10.43
N ALA A 190 -16.59 3.02 9.97
CA ALA A 190 -17.86 2.41 10.35
C ALA A 190 -17.99 2.23 11.87
N SER A 191 -16.89 1.83 12.55
CA SER A 191 -16.91 1.70 14.00
C SER A 191 -17.00 3.04 14.73
N ILE A 192 -16.52 4.14 14.16
CA ILE A 192 -16.63 5.49 14.72
C ILE A 192 -18.06 5.98 14.54
N GLU A 193 -18.64 5.85 13.34
CA GLU A 193 -20.02 6.21 13.04
C GLU A 193 -21.00 5.53 14.00
N LYS A 194 -20.84 4.21 14.20
CA LYS A 194 -21.65 3.47 15.18
C LYS A 194 -21.52 4.01 16.61
N ALA A 195 -20.31 4.36 17.04
CA ALA A 195 -20.10 4.92 18.39
C ALA A 195 -20.74 6.30 18.57
N ILE A 196 -20.84 7.09 17.48
CA ILE A 196 -21.55 8.37 17.47
C ILE A 196 -23.06 8.14 17.56
N GLU A 197 -23.59 7.20 16.78
CA GLU A 197 -25.01 6.84 16.77
C GLU A 197 -25.49 6.38 18.16
N GLU A 198 -24.78 5.42 18.77
CA GLU A 198 -25.07 4.92 20.12
C GLU A 198 -25.01 6.04 21.18
N ALA A 199 -24.13 7.03 20.99
CA ALA A 199 -24.05 8.18 21.88
C ALA A 199 -25.20 9.16 21.66
N GLY A 200 -25.66 9.35 20.41
CA GLY A 200 -26.82 10.16 20.08
C GLY A 200 -28.10 9.62 20.70
N GLU A 201 -28.33 8.31 20.60
CA GLU A 201 -29.47 7.63 21.24
C GLU A 201 -29.43 7.78 22.76
N SER A 202 -28.27 7.54 23.39
CA SER A 202 -28.11 7.68 24.84
C SER A 202 -28.34 9.13 25.34
N VAL A 203 -28.06 10.14 24.50
CA VAL A 203 -28.31 11.55 24.83
C VAL A 203 -29.80 11.87 24.78
N LEU A 204 -30.53 11.31 23.82
CA LEU A 204 -31.99 11.41 23.74
C LEU A 204 -32.64 10.77 24.98
N GLU A 205 -32.24 9.55 25.33
CA GLU A 205 -32.76 8.86 26.52
C GLU A 205 -32.44 9.61 27.83
N ALA A 206 -31.29 10.28 27.92
CA ALA A 206 -30.91 11.03 29.12
C ALA A 206 -31.60 12.40 29.24
N ALA A 207 -32.26 12.86 28.17
CA ALA A 207 -33.02 14.10 28.13
C ALA A 207 -34.54 13.89 28.35
N GLU A 208 -35.02 12.64 28.32
CA GLU A 208 -36.38 12.22 28.71
C GLU A 208 -36.49 11.95 30.22
#